data_AF-A0A412AWD6-F1
#
_entry.id   AF-A0A412AWD6-F1
#
_cell.length_a   1.000
_cell.length_b   1.000
_cell.length_c   1.000
_cell.angle_alpha   90.00
_cell.angle_beta   90.00
_cell.angle_gamma   90.00
#
_symmetry.space_group_name_H-M   'P 1'
#
loop_
_entity.id
_entity.type
_entity.pdbx_description
1 polymer ?
#
loop_
_entity_poly.entity_id
_entity_poly.type
_entity_poly.pdbx_seq_one_letter_code
_entity_poly.pdbx_strand_id
1 'polypeptide(L)'
;MQNQLTKLNTTQWHKKRHRSGKHYDGQAQGSHLKLTDEEQLLIYRYYYADIPGTELAEIYGVSQQAISKRITKIRVKLKNLLEK
;
A
#
# COMPACT_ATOMS: atom_id res chain seq x y z
N MET A 1 27.42 -13.25 25.18
CA MET A 1 27.76 -12.67 23.85
C MET A 1 26.86 -13.33 22.82
N GLN A 2 25.60 -12.91 22.69
CA GLN A 2 25.12 -11.78 21.89
C GLN A 2 25.42 -11.91 20.38
N ASN A 3 24.37 -12.34 19.68
CA ASN A 3 23.78 -11.71 18.49
C ASN A 3 24.40 -11.98 17.10
N GLN A 4 23.83 -12.98 16.40
CA GLN A 4 23.81 -13.02 14.93
C GLN A 4 22.42 -13.40 14.38
N LEU A 5 21.35 -12.97 15.04
CA LEU A 5 19.96 -13.27 14.65
C LEU A 5 19.23 -12.05 14.05
N THR A 6 19.89 -11.22 13.24
CA THR A 6 19.26 -9.97 12.74
C THR A 6 19.59 -9.58 11.29
N LYS A 7 19.87 -10.53 10.38
CA LYS A 7 20.11 -10.16 8.97
C LYS A 7 19.30 -10.87 7.88
N LEU A 8 18.35 -11.74 8.21
CA LEU A 8 17.62 -12.52 7.17
C LEU A 8 16.10 -12.70 7.39
N ASN A 9 15.39 -11.77 8.06
CA ASN A 9 13.94 -11.91 8.22
C ASN A 9 13.07 -10.68 7.95
N THR A 10 13.58 -9.65 7.28
CA THR A 10 12.73 -8.51 6.84
C THR A 10 12.49 -8.51 5.32
N THR A 11 13.17 -9.36 4.56
CA THR A 11 13.04 -9.42 3.08
C THR A 11 12.29 -10.67 2.58
N GLN A 12 11.61 -11.41 3.46
CA GLN A 12 10.88 -12.64 3.10
C GLN A 12 9.35 -12.44 2.92
N TRP A 13 8.77 -11.34 3.41
CA TRP A 13 7.31 -11.12 3.33
C TRP A 13 6.78 -10.70 1.95
N HIS A 14 7.65 -10.56 0.93
CA HIS A 14 7.26 -10.09 -0.40
C HIS A 14 7.72 -10.96 -1.59
N LYS A 15 8.41 -12.08 -1.36
CA LYS A 15 8.97 -12.88 -2.48
C LYS A 15 8.21 -14.16 -2.83
N LYS A 16 7.07 -14.44 -2.20
CA LYS A 16 6.33 -15.70 -2.40
C LYS A 16 4.89 -15.51 -2.88
N ARG A 17 4.62 -14.57 -3.81
CA ARG A 17 3.28 -14.47 -4.44
C ARG A 17 3.21 -13.99 -5.90
N HIS A 18 4.32 -13.99 -6.66
CA HIS A 18 4.25 -13.71 -8.10
C HIS A 18 4.87 -14.83 -8.94
N ARG A 19 4.12 -15.93 -9.05
CA ARG A 19 4.16 -16.84 -10.19
C ARG A 19 2.72 -17.09 -10.64
N SER A 20 2.18 -16.13 -11.37
CA SER A 20 1.05 -16.33 -12.30
C SER A 20 0.96 -15.08 -13.15
N GLY A 21 1.42 -15.19 -14.40
CA GLY A 21 1.19 -14.14 -15.37
C GLY A 21 -0.30 -13.95 -15.59
N LYS A 22 -0.79 -12.74 -15.33
CA LYS A 22 -2.02 -12.18 -15.91
C LYS A 22 -1.73 -10.70 -16.08
N HIS A 23 -1.62 -10.25 -17.33
CA HIS A 23 -1.92 -8.86 -17.64
C HIS A 23 -3.40 -8.65 -17.27
N TYR A 24 -3.68 -7.60 -16.48
CA TYR A 24 -5.04 -7.17 -16.20
C TYR A 24 -5.29 -5.87 -16.95
N ASP A 25 -5.49 -5.97 -18.26
CA ASP A 25 -6.34 -5.06 -19.01
C ASP A 25 -7.80 -5.37 -18.66
N GLY A 26 -8.18 -5.06 -17.41
CA GLY A 26 -9.50 -5.32 -16.87
C GLY A 26 -10.09 -4.04 -16.30
N GLN A 27 -10.97 -3.40 -17.06
CA GLN A 27 -11.91 -2.40 -16.55
C GLN A 27 -12.61 -2.94 -15.31
N ALA A 28 -12.20 -2.50 -14.12
CA ALA A 28 -12.96 -2.71 -12.89
C ALA A 28 -14.11 -1.68 -12.83
N GLN A 29 -15.09 -1.84 -13.72
CA GLN A 29 -16.40 -1.23 -13.55
C GLN A 29 -17.23 -2.13 -12.63
N GLY A 30 -17.04 -1.96 -11.32
CA GLY A 30 -17.77 -2.72 -10.31
C GLY A 30 -17.68 -2.04 -8.95
N SER A 31 -18.68 -1.25 -8.62
CA SER A 31 -18.87 -0.53 -7.34
C SER A 31 -17.74 0.44 -6.94
N HIS A 32 -17.91 1.71 -7.30
CA HIS A 32 -17.09 2.89 -6.92
C HIS A 32 -16.96 3.15 -5.38
N LEU A 33 -17.39 2.19 -4.55
CA LEU A 33 -17.56 2.34 -3.10
C LEU A 33 -16.59 1.46 -2.29
N LYS A 34 -15.50 0.97 -2.88
CA LYS A 34 -14.48 0.23 -2.12
C LYS A 34 -13.09 0.72 -2.48
N LEU A 35 -12.20 0.70 -1.50
CA LEU A 35 -10.77 0.93 -1.72
C LEU A 35 -10.17 -0.24 -2.48
N THR A 36 -9.30 0.04 -3.44
CA THR A 36 -8.51 -1.02 -4.11
C THR A 36 -7.50 -1.63 -3.14
N ASP A 37 -6.98 -2.81 -3.44
CA ASP A 37 -5.96 -3.48 -2.61
C ASP A 37 -4.72 -2.60 -2.39
N GLU A 38 -4.30 -1.86 -3.42
CA GLU A 38 -3.20 -0.90 -3.33
C GLU A 38 -3.52 0.26 -2.39
N GLU A 39 -4.74 0.79 -2.44
CA GLU A 39 -5.19 1.89 -1.57
C GLU A 39 -5.27 1.45 -0.11
N GLN A 40 -5.79 0.24 0.13
CA GLN A 40 -5.83 -0.36 1.47
C GLN A 40 -4.42 -0.57 2.02
N LEU A 41 -3.52 -1.13 1.20
CA LEU A 41 -2.13 -1.38 1.59
C LEU A 41 -1.37 -0.08 1.89
N LEU A 42 -1.60 0.98 1.09
CA LEU A 42 -0.99 2.28 1.32
C LEU A 42 -1.41 2.89 2.66
N ILE A 43 -2.72 2.88 2.97
CA ILE A 43 -3.23 3.40 4.25
C ILE A 43 -2.78 2.54 5.42
N TYR A 44 -2.76 1.21 5.26
CA TYR A 44 -2.25 0.31 6.28
C TYR A 44 -0.80 0.66 6.65
N ARG A 45 0.06 0.80 5.65
CA ARG A 45 1.47 1.14 5.87
C ARG A 45 1.65 2.51 6.51
N TYR A 46 0.86 3.50 6.08
CA TYR A 46 0.99 4.87 6.58
C TYR A 46 0.48 5.05 8.02
N TYR A 47 -0.62 4.40 8.40
CA TYR A 47 -1.24 4.61 9.73
C TYR A 47 -0.96 3.52 10.75
N TYR A 48 -0.85 2.27 10.32
CA TYR A 48 -0.75 1.13 11.23
C TYR A 48 0.67 0.59 11.34
N ALA A 49 1.47 0.74 10.28
CA ALA A 49 2.89 0.40 10.30
C ALA A 49 3.80 1.62 10.51
N ASP A 50 3.22 2.82 10.70
CA ASP A 50 3.90 4.09 10.97
C ASP A 50 5.05 4.42 9.97
N ILE A 51 4.90 3.99 8.71
CA ILE A 51 5.91 4.23 7.67
C ILE A 51 5.74 5.67 7.16
N PRO A 52 6.77 6.52 7.30
CA PRO A 52 6.67 7.92 6.89
C PRO A 52 6.49 8.05 5.38
N GLY A 53 5.85 9.14 4.96
CA GLY A 53 5.54 9.38 3.54
C GLY A 53 6.77 9.43 2.63
N THR A 54 7.95 9.77 3.17
CA THR A 54 9.24 9.75 2.46
C THR A 54 9.71 8.32 2.17
N GLU A 55 9.59 7.41 3.13
CA GLU A 55 9.92 6.00 2.94
C GLU A 55 8.90 5.31 2.03
N LEU A 56 7.61 5.68 2.13
CA LEU A 56 6.60 5.23 1.17
C LEU A 56 6.90 5.72 -0.25
N ALA A 57 7.42 6.92 -0.43
CA ALA A 57 7.82 7.42 -1.75
C ALA A 57 8.90 6.53 -2.38
N GLU A 58 9.90 6.14 -1.59
CA GLU A 58 10.96 5.21 -2.03
C GLU A 58 10.39 3.81 -2.35
N ILE A 59 9.57 3.24 -1.46
CA ILE A 59 8.97 1.90 -1.64
C ILE A 59 8.11 1.83 -2.91
N TYR A 60 7.37 2.89 -3.21
CA TYR A 60 6.46 2.94 -4.37
C TYR A 60 7.12 3.54 -5.62
N GLY A 61 8.38 3.99 -5.55
CA GLY A 61 9.10 4.60 -6.68
C GLY A 61 8.45 5.89 -7.20
N VAL A 62 7.82 6.68 -6.34
CA VAL A 62 7.12 7.93 -6.69
C VAL A 62 7.53 9.06 -5.76
N SER A 63 7.18 10.30 -6.08
CA SER A 63 7.46 11.42 -5.18
C SER A 63 6.59 11.37 -3.91
N GLN A 64 7.09 11.92 -2.80
CA GLN A 64 6.33 12.09 -1.56
C GLN A 64 5.01 12.86 -1.79
N GLN A 65 5.02 13.83 -2.71
CA GLN A 65 3.82 14.58 -3.09
C GLN A 65 2.77 13.67 -3.74
N ALA A 66 3.19 12.70 -4.56
CA ALA A 66 2.28 11.73 -5.16
C ALA A 66 1.67 10.81 -4.08
N ILE A 67 2.45 10.39 -3.09
CA ILE A 67 1.94 9.65 -1.92
C ILE A 67 0.91 10.47 -1.16
N SER A 68 1.22 11.74 -0.83
CA SER A 68 0.30 12.63 -0.13
C SER A 68 -1.03 12.80 -0.88
N LYS A 69 -0.98 13.01 -2.20
CA LYS A 69 -2.19 13.09 -3.05
C LYS A 69 -3.02 11.80 -3.01
N ARG A 70 -2.37 10.62 -3.03
CA ARG A 70 -3.05 9.32 -2.95
C ARG A 70 -3.74 9.15 -1.59
N ILE A 71 -3.06 9.45 -0.48
CA ILE A 71 -3.64 9.38 0.87
C ILE A 71 -4.88 10.28 0.99
N THR A 72 -4.81 11.52 0.51
CA THR A 72 -5.95 12.44 0.52
C THR A 72 -7.16 11.89 -0.24
N LYS A 73 -6.95 11.31 -1.43
CA LYS A 73 -8.03 10.68 -2.20
C LYS A 73 -8.66 9.50 -1.44
N ILE A 74 -7.84 8.69 -0.80
CA ILE A 74 -8.32 7.55 -0.02
C ILE A 74 -9.13 8.01 1.19
N ARG A 75 -8.69 9.06 1.90
CA ARG A 75 -9.47 9.66 3.01
C ARG A 75 -10.84 10.14 2.57
N VAL A 76 -10.94 10.79 1.40
CA VAL A 76 -12.23 11.22 0.84
C VAL A 76 -13.12 10.02 0.53
N LYS A 77 -12.57 8.96 -0.09
CA LYS A 77 -13.31 7.72 -0.33
C LYS A 77 -13.83 7.10 0.98
N LEU A 78 -12.98 7.02 2.01
CA LEU A 78 -13.37 6.50 3.33
C LEU A 78 -14.49 7.34 3.96
N LYS A 79 -14.38 8.67 3.92
CA LYS A 79 -15.42 9.58 4.43
C LYS A 79 -16.77 9.30 3.75
N ASN A 80 -16.79 9.24 2.42
CA ASN A 80 -18.00 8.96 1.64
C ASN A 80 -18.60 7.57 1.93
N LEU A 81 -17.81 6.63 2.47
CA LEU A 81 -18.29 5.31 2.87
C LEU A 81 -18.88 5.27 4.27
N LEU A 82 -18.40 6.14 5.16
CA LEU A 82 -18.85 6.24 6.55
C LEU A 82 -20.08 7.13 6.70
N GLU A 83 -20.28 8.12 5.81
CA GLU A 83 -21.43 9.04 5.83
C GLU A 83 -22.71 8.44 5.20
N LYS A 84 -22.82 7.10 5.16
CA LYS A 84 -24.03 6.37 4.75
C LYS A 84 -24.78 5.84 5.96
#